data_AF-Q2S9A6-F1
#
_entry.id   AF-Q2S9A6-F1
#
_cell.length_a   1.000
_cell.length_b   1.000
_cell.length_c   1.000
_cell.angle_alpha   90.00
_cell.angle_beta   90.00
_cell.angle_gamma   90.00
#
_symmetry.space_group_name_H-M   'P 1'
#
loop_
_entity.id
_entity.type
_entity.pdbx_description
1 polymer ?
#
loop_
_entity_poly.entity_id
_entity_poly.type
_entity_poly.pdbx_seq_one_letter_code
_entity_poly.pdbx_strand_id
1 'polypeptide(L)'
;MAFSKLEQNILKAKGLSEDNIQALVDAGIESKQDFQTVGDAGTLAALSGLEQSVAAEVMVWAIGPQAASTTSSSSTSSASVLNPSVVVESADIVKCAHCQHRQPKDYKSGDLCVSCGRQVERFATCHWCAASGPGNFCRSCGAEFVPVADFEIAVLLKREGVAKDQIAQRVRDLSADEKDTLWGRIRSLRGHS
;
A
#
# COMPACT_ATOMS: atom_id res chain seq x y z
N MET A 1 21.72 -4.95 -33.57
CA MET A 1 21.57 -3.48 -33.47
C MET A 1 22.32 -3.01 -32.25
N ALA A 2 23.54 -2.49 -32.43
CA ALA A 2 24.42 -2.08 -31.33
C ALA A 2 23.87 -0.89 -30.53
N PHE A 3 24.36 -0.74 -29.30
CA PHE A 3 24.07 0.38 -28.40
C PHE A 3 24.08 1.73 -29.12
N SER A 4 23.09 2.57 -28.85
CA SER A 4 23.09 3.95 -29.33
C SER A 4 24.29 4.73 -28.78
N LYS A 5 24.70 5.81 -29.46
CA LYS A 5 25.78 6.69 -28.98
C LYS A 5 25.54 7.21 -27.56
N LEU A 6 24.27 7.43 -27.20
CA LEU A 6 23.87 7.84 -25.86
C LEU A 6 24.15 6.72 -24.83
N GLU A 7 23.73 5.49 -25.12
CA GLU A 7 23.93 4.34 -24.23
C GLU A 7 25.40 4.00 -24.07
N GLN A 8 26.19 4.05 -25.15
CA GLN A 8 27.65 3.87 -25.07
C GLN A 8 28.31 4.91 -24.16
N ASN A 9 27.90 6.18 -24.26
CA ASN A 9 28.43 7.23 -23.39
C ASN A 9 28.04 7.03 -21.92
N ILE A 10 26.82 6.53 -21.67
CA ILE A 10 26.38 6.23 -20.31
C ILE A 10 27.17 5.04 -19.73
N LEU A 11 27.37 3.97 -20.50
CA LEU A 11 28.15 2.81 -20.09
C LEU A 11 29.61 3.19 -19.79
N LYS A 12 30.23 4.02 -20.64
CA LYS A 12 31.57 4.57 -20.38
C LYS A 12 31.62 5.43 -19.12
N ALA A 13 30.60 6.29 -18.90
CA ALA A 13 30.49 7.08 -17.67
C ALA A 13 30.32 6.22 -16.40
N LYS A 14 29.80 5.00 -16.56
CA LYS A 14 29.67 3.98 -15.51
C LYS A 14 30.91 3.12 -15.31
N GLY A 15 31.98 3.39 -16.05
CA GLY A 15 33.27 2.71 -15.88
C GLY A 15 33.51 1.54 -16.83
N LEU A 16 32.69 1.36 -17.87
CA LEU A 16 32.94 0.33 -18.88
C LEU A 16 33.98 0.82 -19.90
N SER A 17 35.02 0.02 -20.13
CA SER A 17 35.94 0.21 -21.23
C SER A 17 35.28 -0.16 -22.57
N GLU A 18 35.90 0.22 -23.68
CA GLU A 18 35.44 -0.19 -25.02
C GLU A 18 35.46 -1.71 -25.19
N ASP A 19 36.44 -2.39 -24.59
CA ASP A 19 36.54 -3.85 -24.58
C ASP A 19 35.35 -4.51 -23.86
N ASN A 20 34.90 -3.93 -22.74
CA ASN A 20 33.75 -4.44 -21.99
C ASN A 20 32.44 -4.24 -22.77
N ILE A 21 32.31 -3.13 -23.50
CA ILE A 21 31.16 -2.89 -24.37
C ILE A 21 31.15 -3.89 -25.52
N GLN A 22 32.31 -4.23 -26.08
CA GLN A 22 32.41 -5.26 -27.12
C GLN A 22 32.05 -6.65 -26.56
N ALA A 23 32.51 -7.00 -25.35
CA ALA A 23 32.15 -8.25 -24.69
C ALA A 23 30.63 -8.37 -24.44
N LEU A 24 29.94 -7.27 -24.16
CA LEU A 24 28.47 -7.26 -24.04
C LEU A 24 27.79 -7.54 -25.39
N VAL A 25 28.29 -6.96 -26.47
CA VAL A 25 27.77 -7.20 -27.83
C VAL A 25 28.03 -8.66 -28.25
N ASP A 26 29.21 -9.20 -27.95
CA ASP A 26 29.56 -10.60 -28.23
C ASP A 26 28.69 -11.57 -27.40
N ALA A 27 28.26 -11.16 -26.21
CA ALA A 27 27.29 -11.88 -25.38
C ALA A 27 25.82 -11.69 -25.84
N GLY A 28 25.58 -10.95 -26.92
CA GLY A 28 24.24 -10.70 -27.47
C GLY A 28 23.44 -9.62 -26.72
N ILE A 29 24.08 -8.83 -25.87
CA ILE A 29 23.48 -7.71 -25.15
C ILE A 29 23.76 -6.45 -25.97
N GLU A 30 22.83 -6.09 -26.85
CA GLU A 30 23.03 -4.98 -27.79
C GLU A 30 22.17 -3.75 -27.46
N SER A 31 21.22 -3.88 -26.53
CA SER A 31 20.28 -2.84 -26.15
C SER A 31 20.00 -2.82 -24.64
N LYS A 32 19.42 -1.71 -24.15
CA LYS A 32 18.96 -1.59 -22.76
C LYS A 32 17.95 -2.68 -22.36
N GLN A 33 17.17 -3.22 -23.31
CA GLN A 33 16.18 -4.26 -23.03
C GLN A 33 16.82 -5.61 -22.75
N ASP A 34 17.97 -5.91 -23.35
CA ASP A 34 18.63 -7.22 -23.22
C ASP A 34 19.16 -7.46 -21.80
N PHE A 35 19.42 -6.40 -21.03
CA PHE A 35 19.73 -6.49 -19.61
C PHE A 35 18.59 -7.06 -18.76
N GLN A 36 17.34 -7.04 -19.24
CA GLN A 36 16.23 -7.74 -18.57
C GLN A 36 16.41 -9.26 -18.63
N THR A 37 17.00 -9.78 -19.71
CA THR A 37 17.30 -11.21 -19.88
C THR A 37 18.46 -11.65 -18.99
N VAL A 38 19.42 -10.76 -18.74
CA VAL A 38 20.55 -11.01 -17.82
C VAL A 38 20.08 -11.10 -16.37
N GLY A 39 19.10 -10.28 -15.98
CA GLY A 39 18.36 -10.40 -14.71
C GLY A 39 19.10 -9.96 -13.45
N ASP A 40 20.40 -10.20 -13.33
CA ASP A 40 21.20 -9.82 -12.17
C ASP A 40 22.64 -9.37 -12.49
N ALA A 41 23.24 -8.65 -11.54
CA ALA A 41 24.59 -8.09 -11.70
C ALA A 41 25.71 -9.16 -11.68
N GLY A 42 25.50 -10.29 -11.02
CA GLY A 42 26.47 -11.39 -10.99
C GLY A 42 26.56 -12.09 -12.35
N THR A 43 25.42 -12.35 -12.98
CA THR A 43 25.36 -12.89 -14.34
C THR A 43 25.98 -11.92 -15.34
N LEU A 44 25.73 -10.61 -15.19
CA LEU A 44 26.38 -9.60 -16.02
C LEU A 44 27.91 -9.59 -15.85
N ALA A 45 28.39 -9.59 -14.60
CA ALA A 45 29.82 -9.65 -14.29
C ALA A 45 30.50 -10.91 -14.86
N ALA A 46 29.83 -12.06 -14.80
CA ALA A 46 30.33 -13.32 -15.33
C ALA A 46 30.41 -13.33 -16.88
N LEU A 47 29.47 -12.67 -17.56
CA LEU A 47 29.42 -12.64 -19.03
C LEU A 47 30.41 -11.63 -19.63
N SER A 48 30.60 -10.48 -18.99
CA SER A 48 31.41 -9.39 -19.54
C SER A 48 32.73 -9.15 -18.81
N GLY A 49 33.07 -9.96 -17.80
CA GLY A 49 34.29 -9.81 -17.00
C GLY A 49 34.33 -8.52 -16.17
N LEU A 50 33.18 -7.91 -15.90
CA LEU A 50 33.09 -6.67 -15.14
C LEU A 50 33.30 -6.90 -13.65
N GLU A 51 33.80 -5.87 -12.96
CA GLU A 51 33.75 -5.85 -11.51
C GLU A 51 32.29 -5.86 -11.04
N GLN A 52 31.99 -6.63 -10.00
CA GLN A 52 30.64 -6.79 -9.44
C GLN A 52 29.97 -5.45 -9.10
N SER A 53 30.75 -4.46 -8.64
CA SER A 53 30.27 -3.12 -8.31
C SER A 53 29.80 -2.36 -9.56
N VAL A 54 30.60 -2.38 -10.62
CA VAL A 54 30.31 -1.77 -11.92
C VAL A 54 29.11 -2.46 -12.59
N ALA A 55 29.06 -3.78 -12.55
CA ALA A 55 27.93 -4.55 -13.06
C ALA A 55 26.61 -4.19 -12.34
N ALA A 56 26.66 -3.97 -11.02
CA ALA A 56 25.50 -3.53 -10.25
C ALA A 56 25.03 -2.13 -10.67
N GLU A 57 25.96 -1.19 -10.88
CA GLU A 57 25.59 0.16 -11.36
C GLU A 57 24.95 0.14 -12.75
N VAL A 58 25.46 -0.70 -13.65
CA VAL A 58 24.89 -0.88 -14.99
C VAL A 58 23.49 -1.49 -14.90
N MET A 59 23.29 -2.51 -14.06
CA MET A 59 21.97 -3.13 -13.88
C MET A 59 20.96 -2.17 -13.25
N VAL A 60 21.38 -1.34 -12.29
CA VAL A 60 20.53 -0.28 -11.72
C VAL A 60 20.11 0.74 -12.78
N TRP A 61 21.00 1.11 -13.70
CA TRP A 61 20.67 2.00 -14.82
C TRP A 61 19.75 1.32 -15.86
N ALA A 62 20.00 0.04 -16.14
CA ALA A 62 19.33 -0.72 -17.19
C ALA A 62 17.88 -1.07 -16.80
N ILE A 63 17.68 -1.61 -15.59
CA ILE A 63 16.41 -2.20 -15.15
C ILE A 63 15.91 -1.68 -13.80
N GLY A 64 16.64 -0.75 -13.17
CA GLY A 64 16.25 -0.12 -11.92
C GLY A 64 16.74 -0.86 -10.67
N PRO A 65 16.52 -0.31 -9.46
CA PRO A 65 17.11 -0.80 -8.21
C PRO A 65 16.62 -2.18 -7.73
N GLN A 66 15.70 -2.84 -8.44
CA GLN A 66 15.20 -4.18 -8.07
C GLN A 66 16.14 -5.33 -8.47
N ALA A 67 17.14 -5.10 -9.32
CA ALA A 67 17.99 -6.16 -9.86
C ALA A 67 19.33 -6.37 -9.15
N ALA A 68 19.67 -5.52 -8.19
CA ALA A 68 20.95 -5.58 -7.48
C ALA A 68 20.99 -6.61 -6.34
N SER A 69 19.90 -7.36 -6.11
CA SER A 69 19.73 -8.12 -4.84
C SER A 69 19.60 -9.64 -4.99
N THR A 70 19.72 -10.21 -6.18
CA THR A 70 19.45 -11.65 -6.38
C THR A 70 20.73 -12.46 -6.50
N THR A 71 21.54 -12.51 -5.44
CA THR A 71 22.56 -13.56 -5.30
C THR A 71 22.72 -13.96 -3.84
N SER A 72 21.85 -14.86 -3.36
CA SER A 72 22.14 -15.91 -2.37
C SER A 72 20.87 -16.72 -2.09
N SER A 73 20.79 -17.91 -2.66
CA SER A 73 19.79 -18.92 -2.32
C SER A 73 20.33 -19.83 -1.21
N SER A 74 19.56 -20.01 -0.14
CA SER A 74 19.61 -21.23 0.66
C SER A 74 18.24 -21.52 1.26
N SER A 75 17.87 -22.78 1.15
CA SER A 75 16.61 -23.43 1.48
C SER A 75 16.26 -23.42 2.97
N THR A 76 14.99 -23.78 3.22
CA THR A 76 14.35 -24.27 4.46
C THR A 76 13.72 -23.24 5.42
N SER A 77 12.39 -23.38 5.55
CA SER A 77 11.52 -23.14 6.70
C SER A 77 11.49 -21.78 7.41
N SER A 78 10.28 -21.22 7.42
CA SER A 78 9.63 -20.53 8.54
C SER A 78 10.33 -19.35 9.22
N ALA A 79 9.62 -18.22 9.12
CA ALA A 79 9.62 -17.05 10.01
C ALA A 79 10.79 -16.07 9.94
N SER A 80 10.36 -14.80 10.00
CA SER A 80 11.07 -13.58 10.41
C SER A 80 11.64 -12.61 9.36
N VAL A 81 10.87 -11.54 9.16
CA VAL A 81 11.23 -10.13 9.46
C VAL A 81 12.23 -9.42 8.52
N LEU A 82 11.63 -8.54 7.70
CA LEU A 82 11.96 -7.13 7.44
C LEU A 82 13.43 -6.73 7.21
N ASN A 83 13.69 -6.15 6.03
CA ASN A 83 14.36 -4.85 6.04
C ASN A 83 13.43 -3.81 5.39
N PRO A 84 13.08 -2.74 6.11
CA PRO A 84 12.01 -1.83 5.73
C PRO A 84 12.56 -0.88 4.66
N SER A 85 12.02 -0.93 3.45
CA SER A 85 11.78 0.34 2.79
C SER A 85 10.85 1.07 3.75
N VAL A 86 11.39 2.02 4.52
CA VAL A 86 10.56 3.04 5.15
C VAL A 86 10.06 3.89 4.00
N VAL A 87 9.14 3.31 3.21
CA VAL A 87 8.09 4.07 2.57
C VAL A 87 7.42 4.67 3.78
N VAL A 88 7.73 5.94 4.04
CA VAL A 88 6.91 6.81 4.87
C VAL A 88 5.59 6.89 4.13
N GLU A 89 4.81 5.81 4.23
CA GLU A 89 3.46 5.74 3.74
C GLU A 89 2.75 6.67 4.69
N SER A 90 2.62 7.93 4.26
CA SER A 90 1.96 8.96 5.05
C SER A 90 0.65 8.34 5.54
N ALA A 91 0.39 8.44 6.85
CA ALA A 91 -0.76 7.80 7.49
C ALA A 91 -2.11 8.20 6.84
N ASP A 92 -2.10 9.23 5.99
CA ASP A 92 -3.22 9.74 5.20
C ASP A 92 -3.31 9.20 3.76
N ILE A 93 -2.84 7.98 3.47
CA ILE A 93 -3.07 7.37 2.15
C ILE A 93 -4.44 6.72 2.11
N VAL A 94 -5.32 7.31 1.30
CA VAL A 94 -6.66 6.79 1.04
C VAL A 94 -6.58 5.76 -0.09
N LYS A 95 -7.10 4.54 0.16
CA LYS A 95 -7.13 3.44 -0.83
C LYS A 95 -8.57 3.08 -1.17
N CYS A 96 -8.81 2.68 -2.41
CA CYS A 96 -10.12 2.20 -2.82
C CYS A 96 -10.46 0.87 -2.13
N ALA A 97 -11.65 0.75 -1.52
CA ALA A 97 -12.08 -0.48 -0.85
C ALA A 97 -12.22 -1.70 -1.79
N HIS A 98 -12.47 -1.47 -3.09
CA HIS A 98 -12.69 -2.54 -4.06
C HIS A 98 -11.41 -3.05 -4.73
N CYS A 99 -10.52 -2.15 -5.13
CA CYS A 99 -9.32 -2.50 -5.90
C CYS A 99 -8.00 -2.15 -5.18
N GLN A 100 -8.07 -1.56 -3.99
CA GLN A 100 -6.92 -1.11 -3.19
C GLN A 100 -6.00 -0.11 -3.89
N HIS A 101 -6.44 0.46 -5.03
CA HIS A 101 -5.70 1.50 -5.74
C HIS A 101 -5.65 2.78 -4.91
N ARG A 102 -4.50 3.46 -4.89
CA ARG A 102 -4.31 4.72 -4.17
C ARG A 102 -5.19 5.80 -4.76
N GLN A 103 -5.82 6.59 -3.90
CA GLN A 103 -6.75 7.62 -4.27
C GLN A 103 -6.22 8.97 -3.78
N PRO A 104 -6.60 10.09 -4.43
CA PRO A 104 -6.24 11.43 -3.98
C PRO A 104 -6.74 11.68 -2.55
N LYS A 105 -6.12 12.64 -1.84
CA LYS A 105 -6.48 12.95 -0.45
C LYS A 105 -7.92 13.44 -0.29
N ASP A 106 -8.50 14.02 -1.34
CA ASP A 106 -9.88 14.48 -1.35
C ASP A 106 -10.92 13.38 -1.61
N TYR A 107 -10.48 12.10 -1.71
CA TYR A 107 -11.35 10.96 -1.97
C TYR A 107 -12.35 10.71 -0.83
N LYS A 108 -13.63 10.91 -1.12
CA LYS A 108 -14.74 10.86 -0.17
C LYS A 108 -15.84 9.92 -0.64
N SER A 109 -16.72 9.58 0.29
CA SER A 109 -17.92 8.80 -0.02
C SER A 109 -18.76 9.49 -1.09
N GLY A 110 -19.09 8.77 -2.15
CA GLY A 110 -19.75 9.31 -3.34
C GLY A 110 -18.84 9.51 -4.54
N ASP A 111 -17.53 9.62 -4.35
CA ASP A 111 -16.56 9.71 -5.45
C ASP A 111 -16.43 8.38 -6.20
N LEU A 112 -15.88 8.42 -7.42
CA LEU A 112 -15.56 7.24 -8.20
C LEU A 112 -14.08 6.93 -8.07
N CYS A 113 -13.74 5.65 -7.90
CA CYS A 113 -12.36 5.21 -7.98
C CYS A 113 -11.78 5.47 -9.38
N VAL A 114 -10.63 6.15 -9.46
CA VAL A 114 -9.94 6.45 -10.73
C VAL A 114 -9.49 5.20 -11.50
N SER A 115 -9.37 4.05 -10.83
CA SER A 115 -8.88 2.81 -11.42
C SER A 115 -10.01 1.82 -11.74
N CYS A 116 -10.90 1.54 -10.78
CA CYS A 116 -11.96 0.54 -10.98
C CYS A 116 -13.33 1.13 -11.32
N GLY A 117 -13.48 2.46 -11.32
CA GLY A 117 -14.74 3.15 -11.65
C GLY A 117 -15.89 2.89 -10.68
N ARG A 118 -15.67 2.16 -9.58
CA ARG A 118 -16.70 1.91 -8.56
C ARG A 118 -16.80 3.10 -7.61
N GLN A 119 -18.03 3.36 -7.17
CA GLN A 119 -18.31 4.42 -6.22
C GLN A 119 -17.76 4.07 -4.84
N VAL A 120 -17.25 5.07 -4.13
CA VAL A 120 -16.79 4.97 -2.75
C VAL A 120 -17.99 4.76 -1.85
N GLU A 121 -18.11 3.55 -1.34
CA GLU A 121 -19.07 3.22 -0.30
C GLU A 121 -18.67 3.89 1.03
N ARG A 122 -19.66 4.30 1.81
CA ARG A 122 -19.42 4.79 3.18
C ARG A 122 -18.87 3.62 4.00
N PHE A 123 -17.62 3.75 4.44
CA PHE A 123 -17.03 2.81 5.38
C PHE A 123 -17.50 3.17 6.79
N ALA A 124 -18.27 2.28 7.41
CA ALA A 124 -18.81 2.49 8.75
C ALA A 124 -18.19 1.48 9.72
N THR A 125 -17.98 1.92 10.96
CA THR A 125 -17.51 1.06 12.05
C THR A 125 -18.71 0.56 12.83
N CYS A 126 -18.79 -0.74 13.08
CA CYS A 126 -19.92 -1.34 13.78
C CYS A 126 -19.86 -1.00 15.27
N HIS A 127 -20.89 -0.35 15.80
CA HIS A 127 -20.99 -0.05 17.24
C HIS A 127 -21.03 -1.30 18.14
N TRP A 128 -21.39 -2.46 17.57
CA TRP A 128 -21.53 -3.71 18.32
C TRP A 128 -20.24 -4.52 18.40
N CYS A 129 -19.60 -4.80 17.26
CA CYS A 129 -18.41 -5.66 17.19
C CYS A 129 -17.12 -4.94 16.77
N ALA A 130 -17.17 -3.62 16.55
CA ALA A 130 -16.06 -2.80 16.05
C ALA A 130 -15.50 -3.21 14.67
N ALA A 131 -16.07 -4.21 14.00
CA ALA A 131 -15.72 -4.51 12.62
C ALA A 131 -16.16 -3.35 11.71
N SER A 132 -15.30 -2.98 10.78
CA SER A 132 -15.62 -1.97 9.78
C SER A 132 -15.97 -2.63 8.46
N GLY A 133 -16.91 -2.03 7.73
CA GLY A 133 -17.32 -2.56 6.45
C GLY A 133 -18.28 -1.64 5.71
N PRO A 134 -18.55 -1.95 4.44
CA PRO A 134 -19.51 -1.21 3.65
C PRO A 134 -20.97 -1.64 3.90
N GLY A 135 -21.90 -0.77 3.52
CA GLY A 135 -23.34 -1.02 3.52
C GLY A 135 -24.06 -0.47 4.75
N ASN A 136 -25.30 -0.91 4.97
CA ASN A 136 -26.14 -0.49 6.09
C ASN A 136 -26.08 -1.46 7.28
N PHE A 137 -25.55 -2.67 7.11
CA PHE A 137 -25.47 -3.68 8.16
C PHE A 137 -24.08 -4.32 8.21
N CYS A 138 -23.61 -4.58 9.44
CA CYS A 138 -22.35 -5.24 9.68
C CYS A 138 -22.41 -6.71 9.24
N ARG A 139 -21.48 -7.15 8.40
CA ARG A 139 -21.41 -8.54 7.92
C ARG A 139 -20.99 -9.54 9.01
N SER A 140 -20.27 -9.09 10.03
CA SER A 140 -19.77 -9.97 11.10
C SER A 140 -20.82 -10.26 12.17
N CYS A 141 -21.69 -9.30 12.49
CA CYS A 141 -22.66 -9.44 13.59
C CYS A 141 -24.10 -9.05 13.25
N GLY A 142 -24.37 -8.52 12.05
CA GLY A 142 -25.70 -8.14 11.58
C GLY A 142 -26.28 -6.85 12.20
N ALA A 143 -25.52 -6.11 13.01
CA ALA A 143 -25.99 -4.82 13.54
C ALA A 143 -26.10 -3.77 12.42
N GLU A 144 -27.12 -2.94 12.45
CA GLU A 144 -27.25 -1.79 11.54
C GLU A 144 -26.15 -0.77 11.84
N PHE A 145 -25.54 -0.22 10.80
CA PHE A 145 -24.54 0.83 10.95
C PHE A 145 -25.21 2.16 11.33
N VAL A 146 -24.59 2.84 12.28
CA VAL A 146 -25.02 4.16 12.76
C VAL A 146 -24.14 5.22 12.10
N PRO A 147 -24.66 6.44 11.82
CA PRO A 147 -23.83 7.54 11.31
C PRO A 147 -22.60 7.78 12.19
N VAL A 148 -21.47 8.15 11.57
CA VAL A 148 -20.20 8.40 12.28
C VAL A 148 -20.37 9.43 13.41
N ALA A 149 -21.20 10.45 13.19
CA ALA A 149 -21.52 11.48 14.16
C ALA A 149 -22.29 10.97 15.40
N ASP A 150 -22.89 9.78 15.36
CA ASP A 150 -23.64 9.19 16.47
C ASP A 150 -22.99 7.88 16.98
N PHE A 151 -21.83 7.49 16.44
CA PHE A 151 -21.17 6.21 16.76
C PHE A 151 -20.92 6.03 18.25
N GLU A 152 -20.40 7.06 18.92
CA GLU A 152 -20.09 7.01 20.35
C GLU A 152 -21.35 6.91 21.21
N ILE A 153 -22.45 7.54 20.79
CA ILE A 153 -23.75 7.38 21.44
C ILE A 153 -24.22 5.93 21.32
N ALA A 154 -24.09 5.32 20.14
CA ALA A 154 -24.45 3.92 19.94
C ALA A 154 -23.62 2.96 20.81
N VAL A 155 -22.32 3.24 20.99
CA VAL A 155 -21.44 2.48 21.90
C VAL A 155 -21.85 2.68 23.37
N LEU A 156 -22.25 3.90 23.75
CA LEU A 156 -22.77 4.17 25.09
C LEU A 156 -24.06 3.37 25.36
N LEU A 157 -25.02 3.40 24.44
CA LEU A 157 -26.28 2.66 24.55
C LEU A 157 -26.07 1.14 24.65
N LYS A 158 -25.06 0.61 23.94
CA LYS A 158 -24.63 -0.78 24.11
C LYS A 158 -24.16 -1.07 25.54
N ARG A 159 -23.37 -0.17 26.14
CA ARG A 159 -22.88 -0.31 27.53
C ARG A 159 -24.02 -0.19 28.55
N GLU A 160 -25.05 0.58 28.24
CA GLU A 160 -26.28 0.69 29.03
C GLU A 160 -27.22 -0.52 28.88
N GLY A 161 -26.88 -1.49 28.02
CA GLY A 161 -27.61 -2.75 27.88
C GLY A 161 -28.73 -2.75 26.85
N VAL A 162 -28.79 -1.75 25.96
CA VAL A 162 -29.76 -1.72 24.86
C VAL A 162 -29.46 -2.86 23.87
N ALA A 163 -30.52 -3.53 23.42
CA ALA A 163 -30.42 -4.64 22.47
C ALA A 163 -29.85 -4.20 21.11
N LYS A 164 -29.08 -5.08 20.48
CA LYS A 164 -28.30 -4.81 19.25
C LYS A 164 -29.12 -4.19 18.12
N ASP A 165 -30.31 -4.72 17.91
CA ASP A 165 -31.29 -4.36 16.89
C ASP A 165 -32.02 -3.05 17.20
N GLN A 166 -32.09 -2.66 18.48
CA GLN A 166 -32.79 -1.45 18.92
C GLN A 166 -31.90 -0.20 18.95
N ILE A 167 -30.57 -0.36 19.00
CA ILE A 167 -29.64 0.78 19.13
C ILE A 167 -29.80 1.75 17.95
N ALA A 168 -29.79 1.26 16.71
CA ALA A 168 -29.87 2.13 15.53
C ALA A 168 -31.21 2.87 15.42
N GLN A 169 -32.31 2.25 15.86
CA GLN A 169 -33.61 2.90 15.94
C GLN A 169 -33.60 3.96 17.06
N ARG A 170 -33.13 3.61 18.26
CA ARG A 170 -33.09 4.51 19.40
C ARG A 170 -32.22 5.74 19.13
N VAL A 171 -31.10 5.59 18.42
CA VAL A 171 -30.25 6.72 18.02
C VAL A 171 -30.97 7.67 17.05
N ARG A 172 -31.84 7.16 16.19
CA ARG A 172 -32.66 7.97 15.27
C ARG A 172 -33.80 8.68 16.00
N ASP A 173 -34.36 8.03 17.01
CA ASP A 173 -35.49 8.56 17.79
C ASP A 173 -35.05 9.63 18.82
N LEU A 174 -33.76 9.67 19.18
CA LEU A 174 -33.23 10.69 20.09
C LEU A 174 -33.28 12.09 19.46
N SER A 175 -33.83 13.04 20.21
CA SER A 175 -33.80 14.46 19.88
C SER A 175 -32.38 15.05 20.02
N ALA A 176 -32.16 16.24 19.44
CA ALA A 176 -30.87 16.92 19.50
C ALA A 176 -30.42 17.19 20.97
N ASP A 177 -31.34 17.62 21.83
CA ASP A 177 -31.07 17.93 23.24
C ASP A 177 -30.65 16.67 24.03
N GLU A 178 -31.30 15.53 23.75
CA GLU A 178 -30.94 14.25 24.38
C GLU A 178 -29.59 13.75 23.89
N LYS A 179 -29.30 13.89 22.59
CA LYS A 179 -27.98 13.58 22.04
C LYS A 179 -26.89 14.43 22.70
N ASP A 180 -27.12 15.73 22.88
CA ASP A 180 -26.18 16.62 23.57
C ASP A 180 -25.94 16.22 25.03
N THR A 181 -27.00 15.77 25.72
CA THR A 181 -26.89 15.25 27.08
C THR A 181 -26.02 13.99 27.14
N LEU A 182 -26.21 13.05 26.19
CA LEU A 182 -25.39 11.84 26.09
C LEU A 182 -23.94 12.16 25.71
N TRP A 183 -23.72 13.12 24.81
CA TRP A 183 -22.39 13.65 24.51
C TRP A 183 -21.71 14.28 25.72
N GLY A 184 -22.47 14.98 26.58
CA GLY A 184 -21.99 15.45 27.89
C GLY A 184 -21.44 14.32 28.75
N ARG A 185 -22.17 13.20 28.85
CA ARG A 185 -21.72 12.01 29.59
C ARG A 185 -20.49 11.36 28.97
N ILE A 186 -20.45 11.21 27.65
CA ILE A 186 -19.30 10.63 26.93
C ILE A 186 -18.03 11.45 27.19
N ARG A 187 -18.12 12.78 27.13
CA ARG A 187 -17.00 13.68 27.44
C ARG A 187 -16.54 13.56 28.89
N SER A 188 -17.48 13.48 29.84
CA SER A 188 -17.17 13.30 31.26
C SER A 188 -16.42 11.97 31.53
N LEU A 189 -16.85 10.87 30.90
CA LEU A 189 -16.22 9.56 31.02
C LEU A 189 -14.78 9.53 30.47
N ARG A 190 -14.50 10.30 29.40
CA ARG A 190 -13.15 10.40 28.81
C ARG A 190 -12.19 11.30 29.58
N GLY A 191 -12.71 12.28 30.33
CA GLY A 191 -11.90 13.18 31.15
C GLY A 191 -11.41 12.57 32.46
N HIS A 192 -11.86 11.36 32.82
CA HIS A 192 -11.44 10.62 34.02
C HIS A 192 -10.49 9.44 33.69
N SER A 193 -9.92 9.42 32.48
CA SER A 193 -8.95 8.40 32.02
C SER A 193 -7.53 8.92 32.03
#